data_AF-A0A7S3VHC3-F1
#
_entry.id   AF-A0A7S3VHC3-F1
#
_cell.length_a   1.000
_cell.length_b   1.000
_cell.length_c   1.000
_cell.angle_alpha   90.00
_cell.angle_beta   90.00
_cell.angle_gamma   90.00
#
_symmetry.space_group_name_H-M   'P 1'
#
loop_
_entity.id
_entity.type
_entity.pdbx_description
1 polymer ?
#
loop_
_entity_poly.entity_id
_entity_poly.type
_entity_poly.pdbx_seq_one_letter_code
_entity_poly.pdbx_strand_id
1 'polypeptide(L)'
;KSLSSSLFQSACSIPWTSSYPATTVKYAQVFYATIGASANIALVVTTAPVLFLFSFIALAGHLCFLLGVGSLLGFSRRELLVASNANIGGPSTVAGMAAAKGWTSSIVPGILTSTLGYAIGSFLGIGMGHTFFKSA
;
A
#
# COMPACT_ATOMS: atom_id res chain seq x y z
N LYS A 1 -8.82 12.01 -20.84
CA LYS A 1 -10.10 11.30 -20.61
C LYS A 1 -10.07 9.81 -21.00
N SER A 2 -9.17 9.34 -21.87
CA SER A 2 -9.06 7.91 -22.24
C SER A 2 -8.26 7.03 -21.26
N LEU A 3 -7.32 7.60 -20.50
CA LEU A 3 -6.49 6.84 -19.54
C LEU A 3 -7.22 6.50 -18.23
N SER A 4 -8.11 7.38 -17.76
CA SER A 4 -8.90 7.15 -16.55
C SER A 4 -9.97 6.07 -16.76
N SER A 5 -10.58 6.01 -17.94
CA SER A 5 -11.54 4.97 -18.29
C SER A 5 -10.88 3.60 -18.44
N SER A 6 -9.66 3.52 -18.99
CA SER A 6 -8.92 2.25 -19.14
C SER A 6 -8.34 1.73 -17.82
N LEU A 7 -7.89 2.61 -16.92
CA LEU A 7 -7.50 2.22 -15.56
C LEU A 7 -8.70 1.74 -14.72
N PHE A 8 -9.86 2.40 -14.86
CA PHE A 8 -11.10 1.96 -14.21
C PHE A 8 -11.60 0.63 -14.79
N GLN A 9 -11.47 0.43 -16.12
CA GLN A 9 -11.77 -0.86 -16.76
C GLN A 9 -10.82 -1.96 -16.28
N SER A 10 -9.51 -1.72 -16.17
CA SER A 10 -8.55 -2.70 -15.64
C SER A 10 -8.79 -3.03 -14.17
N ALA A 11 -9.20 -2.05 -13.35
CA ALA A 11 -9.61 -2.30 -11.97
C ALA A 11 -10.89 -3.16 -11.91
N CYS A 12 -11.84 -2.91 -12.81
CA CYS A 12 -13.10 -3.65 -12.90
C CYS A 12 -12.97 -5.06 -13.52
N SER A 13 -11.85 -5.32 -14.22
CA SER A 13 -11.55 -6.60 -14.88
C SER A 13 -10.83 -7.59 -13.96
N ILE A 14 -10.44 -7.17 -12.75
CA ILE A 14 -9.89 -8.07 -11.74
C ILE A 14 -11.06 -8.92 -11.24
N PRO A 15 -10.99 -10.27 -11.25
CA PRO A 15 -12.11 -11.16 -10.93
C PRO A 15 -12.81 -10.94 -9.56
N TRP A 16 -12.27 -10.07 -8.72
CA TRP A 16 -12.77 -9.78 -7.37
C TRP A 16 -13.65 -8.52 -7.29
N THR A 17 -13.58 -7.57 -8.23
CA THR A 17 -14.44 -6.37 -8.18
C THR A 17 -15.87 -6.62 -8.65
N SER A 18 -16.12 -7.74 -9.32
CA SER A 18 -17.48 -8.19 -9.64
C SER A 18 -18.22 -8.76 -8.42
N SER A 19 -17.49 -9.12 -7.35
CA SER A 19 -18.04 -9.83 -6.20
C SER A 19 -18.24 -8.95 -4.96
N TYR A 20 -17.66 -7.74 -4.91
CA TYR A 20 -17.90 -6.79 -3.82
C TYR A 20 -18.99 -5.80 -4.19
N PRO A 21 -20.06 -5.69 -3.39
CA PRO A 21 -21.12 -4.72 -3.65
C PRO A 21 -20.54 -3.30 -3.64
N ALA A 22 -21.11 -2.40 -4.46
CA ALA A 22 -20.76 -0.98 -4.52
C ALA A 22 -20.87 -0.25 -3.16
N THR A 23 -21.33 -0.92 -2.11
CA THR A 23 -21.32 -0.45 -0.72
C THR A 23 -19.91 -0.40 -0.12
N THR A 24 -18.97 -1.30 -0.48
CA THR A 24 -17.61 -1.32 0.09
C THR A 24 -16.83 -0.04 -0.20
N VAL A 25 -16.93 0.49 -1.43
CA VAL A 25 -16.27 1.76 -1.80
C VAL A 25 -16.88 2.96 -1.07
N LYS A 26 -18.20 2.92 -0.79
CA LYS A 26 -18.89 3.98 -0.05
C LYS A 26 -18.40 4.05 1.40
N TYR A 27 -18.17 2.91 2.06
CA TYR A 27 -17.64 2.90 3.43
C TYR A 27 -16.24 3.50 3.51
N ALA A 28 -15.35 3.17 2.57
CA ALA A 28 -14.00 3.76 2.52
C ALA A 28 -14.06 5.29 2.32
N GLN A 29 -14.92 5.78 1.44
CA GLN A 29 -15.10 7.22 1.21
C GLN A 29 -15.61 7.95 2.46
N VAL A 30 -16.61 7.39 3.15
CA VAL A 30 -17.15 7.96 4.39
C VAL A 30 -16.08 7.96 5.49
N PHE A 31 -15.29 6.89 5.60
CA PHE A 31 -14.17 6.82 6.54
C PHE A 31 -13.14 7.93 6.30
N TYR A 32 -12.61 8.05 5.08
CA TYR A 32 -11.63 9.09 4.75
C TYR A 32 -12.19 10.51 4.90
N ALA A 33 -13.46 10.72 4.53
CA ALA A 33 -14.13 12.00 4.74
C ALA A 33 -14.23 12.35 6.23
N THR A 34 -14.51 11.39 7.09
CA THR A 34 -14.62 11.59 8.55
C THR A 34 -13.26 11.92 9.16
N ILE A 35 -12.20 11.18 8.80
CA ILE A 35 -10.83 11.47 9.25
C ILE A 35 -10.38 12.86 8.78
N GLY A 36 -10.67 13.21 7.53
CA GLY A 36 -10.35 14.53 6.97
C GLY A 36 -11.11 15.66 7.66
N ALA A 37 -12.41 15.48 7.93
CA ALA A 37 -13.24 16.48 8.62
C ALA A 37 -12.81 16.72 10.07
N SER A 38 -12.27 15.71 10.75
CA SER A 38 -11.73 15.84 12.11
C SER A 38 -10.36 16.52 12.17
N ALA A 39 -9.69 16.77 11.04
CA ALA A 39 -8.33 17.28 11.03
C ALA A 39 -8.28 18.82 11.14
N ASN A 40 -7.38 19.33 11.99
CA ASN A 40 -7.12 20.76 12.09
C ASN A 40 -6.20 21.22 10.95
N ILE A 41 -6.72 22.02 10.02
CA ILE A 41 -5.99 22.45 8.81
C ILE A 41 -4.70 23.21 9.15
N ALA A 42 -4.70 24.06 10.19
CA ALA A 42 -3.52 24.82 10.58
C ALA A 42 -2.41 23.89 11.10
N LEU A 43 -2.77 22.88 11.89
CA LEU A 43 -1.82 21.88 12.39
C LEU A 43 -1.31 20.96 11.28
N VAL A 44 -2.18 20.60 10.34
CA VAL A 44 -1.81 19.79 9.16
C VAL A 44 -0.81 20.56 8.31
N VAL A 45 -1.01 21.84 8.02
CA VAL A 45 -0.08 22.61 7.17
C VAL A 45 1.31 22.75 7.82
N THR A 46 1.39 22.87 9.14
CA THR A 46 2.68 22.98 9.85
C THR A 46 3.38 21.64 10.02
N THR A 47 2.63 20.56 10.27
CA THR A 47 3.20 19.25 10.64
C THR A 47 3.32 18.30 9.44
N ALA A 48 2.39 18.37 8.48
CA ALA A 48 2.39 17.49 7.31
C ALA A 48 3.67 17.54 6.47
N PRO A 49 4.37 18.69 6.28
CA PRO A 49 5.60 18.71 5.50
C PRO A 49 6.69 17.82 6.12
N VAL A 50 6.82 17.84 7.44
CA VAL A 50 7.80 17.03 8.17
C VAL A 50 7.43 15.55 8.10
N LEU A 51 6.16 15.21 8.31
CA LEU A 51 5.67 13.83 8.19
C LEU A 51 5.80 13.31 6.76
N PHE A 52 5.51 14.14 5.75
CA PHE A 52 5.66 13.79 4.35
C PHE A 52 7.12 13.50 4.01
N LEU A 53 8.07 14.33 4.45
CA LEU A 53 9.49 14.10 4.22
C LEU A 53 9.99 12.85 4.94
N PHE A 54 9.54 12.63 6.19
CA PHE A 54 9.84 11.41 6.94
C PHE A 54 9.34 10.17 6.20
N SER A 55 8.08 10.15 5.77
CA SER A 55 7.52 9.05 4.99
C SER A 55 8.25 8.87 3.66
N PHE A 56 8.62 9.96 2.97
CA PHE A 56 9.36 9.90 1.71
C PHE A 56 10.71 9.19 1.88
N ILE A 57 11.48 9.56 2.90
CA ILE A 57 12.77 8.93 3.21
C ILE A 57 12.56 7.46 3.58
N ALA A 58 11.55 7.14 4.39
CA ALA A 58 11.24 5.76 4.77
C ALA A 58 10.84 4.90 3.56
N LEU A 59 10.00 5.41 2.66
CA LEU A 59 9.60 4.72 1.42
C LEU A 59 10.79 4.55 0.46
N ALA A 60 11.61 5.59 0.30
CA ALA A 60 12.82 5.53 -0.51
C ALA A 60 13.81 4.49 0.04
N GLY A 61 14.01 4.46 1.35
CA GLY A 61 14.82 3.47 2.04
C GLY A 61 14.29 2.05 1.85
N HIS A 62 12.97 1.85 2.02
CA HIS A 62 12.32 0.56 1.77
C HIS A 62 12.57 0.08 0.33
N LEU A 63 12.32 0.93 -0.67
CA LEU A 63 12.52 0.58 -2.08
C LEU A 63 14.00 0.29 -2.38
N CYS A 64 14.92 1.11 -1.87
CA CYS A 64 16.36 0.92 -2.06
C CYS A 64 16.85 -0.38 -1.42
N PHE A 65 16.37 -0.70 -0.22
CA PHE A 65 16.69 -1.93 0.48
C PHE A 65 16.17 -3.16 -0.28
N LEU A 66 14.90 -3.14 -0.71
CA LEU A 66 14.33 -4.23 -1.50
C LEU A 66 15.09 -4.42 -2.80
N LEU A 67 15.32 -3.36 -3.58
CA LEU A 67 16.04 -3.44 -4.85
C LEU A 67 17.50 -3.89 -4.65
N GLY A 68 18.19 -3.39 -3.63
CA GLY A 68 19.57 -3.77 -3.34
C GLY A 68 19.70 -5.24 -2.96
N VAL A 69 18.97 -5.67 -1.94
CA VAL A 69 19.02 -7.06 -1.45
C VAL A 69 18.44 -8.02 -2.47
N GLY A 70 17.31 -7.70 -3.07
CA GLY A 70 16.66 -8.56 -4.04
C GLY A 70 17.41 -8.66 -5.37
N SER A 71 18.11 -7.60 -5.79
CA SER A 71 19.03 -7.69 -6.93
C SER A 71 20.23 -8.59 -6.63
N LEU A 72 20.70 -8.63 -5.38
CA LEU A 72 21.78 -9.53 -4.96
C LEU A 72 21.34 -11.00 -4.92
N LEU A 73 20.06 -11.24 -4.63
CA LEU A 73 19.42 -12.56 -4.64
C LEU A 73 18.97 -13.02 -6.04
N GLY A 74 19.19 -12.21 -7.08
CA GLY A 74 18.87 -12.56 -8.47
C GLY A 74 17.39 -12.44 -8.84
N PHE A 75 16.56 -11.78 -8.03
CA PHE A 75 15.14 -11.59 -8.35
C PHE A 75 14.96 -10.64 -9.54
N SER A 76 13.88 -10.86 -10.30
CA SER A 76 13.56 -9.98 -11.41
C SER A 76 13.12 -8.60 -10.90
N ARG A 77 13.53 -7.52 -11.59
CA ARG A 77 13.10 -6.15 -11.26
C ARG A 77 11.57 -6.01 -11.22
N ARG A 78 10.86 -6.82 -12.02
CA ARG A 78 9.40 -6.90 -12.04
C ARG A 78 8.84 -7.33 -10.68
N GLU A 79 9.32 -8.46 -10.16
CA GLU A 79 8.85 -9.03 -8.90
C GLU A 79 9.21 -8.14 -7.72
N LEU A 80 10.42 -7.55 -7.75
CA LEU A 80 10.87 -6.58 -6.75
C LEU A 80 9.97 -5.35 -6.65
N LEU A 81 9.60 -4.77 -7.80
CA LEU A 81 8.69 -3.63 -7.84
C LEU A 81 7.27 -4.01 -7.40
N VAL A 82 6.79 -5.20 -7.80
CA VAL A 82 5.49 -5.72 -7.36
C VAL A 82 5.48 -5.95 -5.86
N ALA A 83 6.54 -6.53 -5.29
CA ALA A 83 6.67 -6.79 -3.86
C ALA A 83 6.74 -5.49 -3.03
N SER A 84 7.47 -4.48 -3.51
CA SER A 84 7.51 -3.18 -2.84
C SER A 84 6.14 -2.48 -2.88
N ASN A 85 5.50 -2.46 -4.05
CA ASN A 85 4.16 -1.89 -4.21
C ASN A 85 3.11 -2.69 -3.42
N ALA A 86 3.30 -4.00 -3.22
CA ALA A 86 2.45 -4.83 -2.38
C ALA A 86 2.47 -4.38 -0.92
N ASN A 87 3.65 -4.13 -0.37
CA ASN A 87 3.77 -3.81 1.04
C ASN A 87 3.33 -2.37 1.36
N ILE A 88 3.50 -1.44 0.42
CA ILE A 88 3.13 -0.02 0.58
C ILE A 88 1.69 0.25 0.11
N GLY A 89 1.35 -0.18 -1.10
CA GLY A 89 0.09 0.14 -1.77
C GLY A 89 -1.02 -0.89 -1.51
N GLY A 90 -0.69 -2.04 -0.95
CA GLY A 90 -1.66 -3.08 -0.58
C GLY A 90 -2.14 -3.97 -1.75
N PRO A 91 -3.01 -4.96 -1.46
CA PRO A 91 -3.47 -5.95 -2.43
C PRO A 91 -4.17 -5.36 -3.66
N SER A 92 -4.96 -4.30 -3.46
CA SER A 92 -5.73 -3.63 -4.52
C SER A 92 -4.83 -2.92 -5.52
N THR A 93 -3.81 -2.20 -5.03
CA THR A 93 -2.86 -1.46 -5.88
C THR A 93 -1.99 -2.41 -6.70
N VAL A 94 -1.60 -3.57 -6.14
CA VAL A 94 -0.85 -4.60 -6.88
C VAL A 94 -1.69 -5.19 -8.00
N ALA A 95 -2.94 -5.57 -7.72
CA ALA A 95 -3.80 -6.15 -8.73
C ALA A 95 -4.03 -5.16 -9.89
N GLY A 96 -4.24 -3.88 -9.59
CA GLY A 96 -4.33 -2.82 -10.60
C GLY A 96 -3.05 -2.62 -11.40
N MET A 97 -1.90 -2.56 -10.73
CA MET A 97 -0.59 -2.40 -11.39
C MET A 97 -0.24 -3.59 -12.28
N ALA A 98 -0.46 -4.80 -11.79
CA ALA A 98 -0.18 -6.04 -12.52
C ALA A 98 -1.13 -6.21 -13.72
N ALA A 99 -2.40 -5.83 -13.59
CA ALA A 99 -3.32 -5.78 -14.73
C ALA A 99 -2.86 -4.77 -15.79
N ALA A 100 -2.46 -3.56 -15.37
CA ALA A 100 -1.98 -2.51 -16.28
C ALA A 100 -0.66 -2.85 -16.97
N LYS A 101 0.20 -3.66 -16.33
CA LYS A 101 1.51 -4.08 -16.86
C LYS A 101 1.48 -5.46 -17.54
N GLY A 102 0.36 -6.20 -17.49
CA GLY A 102 0.25 -7.56 -18.01
C GLY A 102 1.02 -8.61 -17.19
N TRP A 103 1.22 -8.38 -15.89
CA TRP A 103 2.02 -9.22 -14.98
C TRP A 103 1.14 -10.10 -14.09
N THR A 104 0.21 -10.83 -14.70
CA THR A 104 -0.84 -11.58 -13.98
C THR A 104 -0.29 -12.64 -13.03
N SER A 105 0.81 -13.30 -13.40
CA SER A 105 1.48 -14.30 -12.55
C SER A 105 2.04 -13.73 -11.23
N SER A 106 2.23 -12.40 -11.13
CA SER A 106 2.75 -11.75 -9.93
C SER A 106 1.65 -11.20 -9.00
N ILE A 107 0.37 -11.30 -9.38
CA ILE A 107 -0.77 -10.79 -8.58
C ILE A 107 -0.90 -11.57 -7.27
N VAL A 108 -1.04 -12.89 -7.38
CA VAL A 108 -1.23 -13.79 -6.24
C VAL A 108 -0.07 -13.67 -5.23
N PRO A 109 1.21 -13.79 -5.64
CA PRO A 109 2.31 -13.65 -4.68
C PRO A 109 2.36 -12.23 -4.09
N GLY A 110 2.08 -11.18 -4.86
CA GLY A 110 2.05 -9.82 -4.31
C GLY A 110 0.99 -9.61 -3.23
N ILE A 111 -0.23 -10.12 -3.41
CA ILE A 111 -1.30 -10.04 -2.40
C ILE A 111 -0.91 -10.78 -1.11
N LEU A 112 -0.31 -11.97 -1.25
CA LEU A 112 0.15 -12.77 -0.10
C LEU A 112 1.27 -12.06 0.66
N THR A 113 2.29 -11.56 -0.05
CA THR A 113 3.40 -10.82 0.57
C THR A 113 2.91 -9.58 1.30
N SER A 114 1.96 -8.83 0.72
CA SER A 114 1.35 -7.65 1.37
C SER A 114 0.68 -8.00 2.70
N THR A 115 -0.19 -9.02 2.68
CA THR A 115 -0.98 -9.42 3.85
C THR A 115 -0.07 -9.96 4.96
N LEU A 116 0.95 -10.74 4.59
CA LEU A 116 1.96 -11.25 5.52
C LEU A 116 2.77 -10.12 6.15
N GLY A 117 3.22 -9.15 5.35
CA GLY A 117 3.93 -7.97 5.84
C GLY A 117 3.09 -7.16 6.83
N TYR A 118 1.80 -6.96 6.52
CA TYR A 118 0.88 -6.26 7.42
C TYR A 118 0.67 -7.01 8.74
N ALA A 119 0.50 -8.33 8.69
CA ALA A 119 0.36 -9.15 9.89
C ALA A 119 1.60 -9.04 10.79
N ILE A 120 2.79 -9.27 10.23
CA ILE A 120 4.06 -9.21 10.98
C ILE A 120 4.27 -7.80 11.55
N GLY A 121 4.10 -6.76 10.74
CA GLY A 121 4.26 -5.38 11.17
C GLY A 121 3.30 -5.00 12.29
N SER A 122 2.05 -5.48 12.22
CA SER A 122 1.05 -5.22 13.26
C SER A 122 1.42 -5.89 14.59
N PHE A 123 1.84 -7.16 14.57
CA PHE A 123 2.25 -7.86 15.79
C PHE A 123 3.51 -7.27 16.41
N LEU A 124 4.52 -6.93 15.60
CA LEU A 124 5.73 -6.26 16.08
C LEU A 124 5.41 -4.88 16.64
N GLY A 125 4.52 -4.12 15.98
CA GLY A 125 4.08 -2.80 16.46
C GLY A 125 3.40 -2.87 17.83
N ILE A 126 2.50 -3.84 18.03
CA ILE A 126 1.85 -4.07 19.33
C ILE A 126 2.87 -4.51 20.38
N GLY A 127 3.79 -5.42 20.03
CA GLY A 127 4.85 -5.88 20.94
C GLY A 127 5.80 -4.75 21.37
N MET A 128 6.20 -3.89 20.43
CA MET A 128 6.96 -2.68 20.72
C MET A 128 6.14 -1.70 21.57
N GLY A 129 4.88 -1.46 21.23
CA GLY A 129 3.99 -0.62 22.03
C GLY A 129 3.92 -1.08 23.49
N HIS A 130 3.73 -2.38 23.72
CA HIS A 130 3.65 -2.94 25.07
C HIS A 130 4.99 -2.93 25.82
N THR A 131 6.13 -2.95 25.13
CA THR A 131 7.46 -2.93 25.79
C THR A 131 7.94 -1.51 26.09
N PHE A 132 7.70 -0.55 25.19
CA PHE A 132 8.15 0.82 25.36
C PHE A 132 7.20 1.67 26.22
N PHE A 133 5.88 1.53 26.06
CA PHE A 133 4.91 2.34 26.83
C PHE A 133 4.59 1.78 28.22
N LYS A 134 4.97 0.53 28.52
CA LYS A 134 4.84 -0.03 29.87
C LYS A 134 5.99 0.39 30.81
N SER A 135 7.07 0.97 30.27
CA SER A 135 8.27 1.37 31.03
C SER A 135 8.41 2.89 31.23
N ALA A 136 7.41 3.68 30.82
CA ALA A 136 7.28 5.12 31.11
C ALA A 136 6.10 5.35 32.05
#